data_AF-A0A117KVD8-F1
#
_entry.id   AF-A0A117KVD8-F1
#
_cell.length_a   1.000
_cell.length_b   1.000
_cell.length_c   1.000
_cell.angle_alpha   90.00
_cell.angle_beta   90.00
_cell.angle_gamma   90.00
#
_symmetry.space_group_name_H-M   'P 1'
#
loop_
_entity.id
_entity.type
_entity.pdbx_description
1 polymer ?
#
loop_
_entity_poly.entity_id
_entity_poly.type
_entity_poly.pdbx_seq_one_letter_code
_entity_poly.pdbx_strand_id
1 'polypeptide(L)'
;MRLTWGEMDFGDNTISKFEARTLLLDLIKEKVPEVLESLYNDVYPEYKRLRNEIEEAKTSSDKWRERYKRYGDRVIIAWNEKQIRDSVKNWDDIGVDFFYPDLVPLKEKLEKWAMQYNIRYNWIFEKALDTLDKWYQFPTLKKRKEWSYGGIAFWSIQLPYFEFTEKFTWDIFFETEGNFKERVREKFEECLERYVEECKKIAKEKGLKKAKIKRRRSSNDPTLHFKWFIDYRILGKDFGEIAEEFQNQDPQGKVEISEDAIRKSVKEVEELLGD
;
A
#
# COMPACT_ATOMS: atom_id res chain seq x y z
N MET A 1 10.76 -1.90 -12.02
CA MET A 1 10.40 -0.63 -11.35
C MET A 1 10.88 -0.76 -9.91
N ARG A 2 11.52 0.29 -9.35
CA ARG A 2 11.79 0.30 -7.92
C ARG A 2 10.43 0.47 -7.23
N LEU A 3 10.07 -0.48 -6.37
CA LEU A 3 8.84 -0.43 -5.57
C LEU A 3 9.04 0.39 -4.30
N THR A 4 10.15 1.10 -4.19
CA THR A 4 10.50 1.93 -3.06
C THR A 4 11.15 3.18 -3.59
N TRP A 5 10.89 4.31 -2.93
CA TRP A 5 11.53 5.59 -3.22
C TRP A 5 13.05 5.55 -2.94
N GLY A 6 13.46 4.75 -1.95
CA GLY A 6 14.86 4.56 -1.54
C GLY A 6 15.42 3.17 -1.85
N GLU A 7 16.68 2.93 -1.45
CA GLU A 7 17.39 1.65 -1.66
C GLU A 7 17.18 0.63 -0.54
N MET A 8 16.62 1.07 0.58
CA MET A 8 16.44 0.28 1.80
C MET A 8 14.96 0.18 2.17
N ASP A 9 14.63 -0.88 2.88
CA ASP A 9 13.30 -1.21 3.40
C ASP A 9 13.43 -1.81 4.81
N PHE A 10 12.33 -1.83 5.55
CA PHE A 10 12.26 -2.51 6.84
C PHE A 10 12.36 -4.03 6.65
N GLY A 11 12.74 -4.74 7.73
CA GLY A 11 13.01 -6.18 7.68
C GLY A 11 11.85 -7.04 7.19
N ASP A 12 10.62 -6.53 7.25
CA ASP A 12 9.35 -7.12 6.82
C ASP A 12 8.86 -6.65 5.43
N ASN A 13 9.64 -5.80 4.76
CA ASN A 13 9.35 -5.14 3.48
C ASN A 13 8.14 -4.20 3.52
N THR A 14 7.89 -3.52 4.64
CA THR A 14 6.76 -2.60 4.81
C THR A 14 6.62 -1.58 3.66
N ILE A 15 7.72 -0.95 3.23
CA ILE A 15 7.67 0.09 2.19
C ILE A 15 7.33 -0.56 0.85
N SER A 16 8.02 -1.63 0.47
CA SER A 16 7.77 -2.34 -0.79
C SER A 16 6.34 -2.88 -0.88
N LYS A 17 5.81 -3.41 0.24
CA LYS A 17 4.42 -3.89 0.34
C LYS A 17 3.43 -2.76 0.14
N PHE A 18 3.63 -1.64 0.82
CA PHE A 18 2.75 -0.48 0.71
C PHE A 18 2.68 0.04 -0.73
N GLU A 19 3.84 0.25 -1.37
CA GLU A 19 3.89 0.75 -2.75
C GLU A 19 3.29 -0.24 -3.75
N ALA A 20 3.53 -1.54 -3.55
CA ALA A 20 2.91 -2.58 -4.37
C ALA A 20 1.38 -2.60 -4.22
N ARG A 21 0.86 -2.44 -2.99
CA ARG A 21 -0.58 -2.37 -2.71
C ARG A 21 -1.19 -1.09 -3.32
N THR A 22 -0.53 0.06 -3.17
CA THR A 22 -0.94 1.33 -3.79
C THR A 22 -1.05 1.19 -5.31
N LEU A 23 -0.01 0.67 -5.96
CA LEU A 23 -0.03 0.43 -7.40
C LEU A 23 -1.15 -0.54 -7.81
N LEU A 24 -1.37 -1.61 -7.05
CA LEU A 24 -2.45 -2.55 -7.36
C LEU A 24 -3.82 -1.86 -7.29
N LEU A 25 -4.06 -1.03 -6.28
CA LEU A 25 -5.31 -0.29 -6.12
C LEU A 25 -5.54 0.71 -7.27
N ASP A 26 -4.48 1.40 -7.72
CA ASP A 26 -4.52 2.26 -8.90
C ASP A 26 -4.93 1.47 -10.15
N LEU A 27 -4.31 0.31 -10.36
CA LEU A 27 -4.62 -0.55 -11.50
C LEU A 27 -6.00 -1.18 -11.40
N ILE A 28 -6.50 -1.50 -10.20
CA ILE A 28 -7.88 -1.95 -10.00
C ILE A 28 -8.84 -0.82 -10.39
N LYS A 29 -8.58 0.42 -9.96
CA LYS A 29 -9.40 1.58 -10.33
C LYS A 29 -9.42 1.80 -11.85
N GLU A 30 -8.29 1.63 -12.51
CA GLU A 30 -8.17 1.80 -13.96
C GLU A 30 -8.85 0.66 -14.74
N LYS A 31 -8.58 -0.60 -14.35
CA LYS A 31 -8.96 -1.80 -15.13
C LYS A 31 -10.34 -2.35 -14.76
N VAL A 32 -10.77 -2.16 -13.52
CA VAL A 32 -12.05 -2.67 -12.97
C VAL A 32 -12.71 -1.58 -12.11
N PRO A 33 -13.07 -0.42 -12.69
CA PRO A 33 -13.65 0.70 -11.95
C PRO A 33 -14.91 0.30 -11.16
N GLU A 34 -15.64 -0.72 -11.62
CA GLU A 34 -16.85 -1.29 -11.00
C GLU A 34 -16.59 -1.73 -9.55
N VAL A 35 -15.37 -2.12 -9.20
CA VAL A 35 -14.98 -2.45 -7.81
C VAL A 35 -15.26 -1.26 -6.88
N LEU A 36 -14.86 -0.06 -7.27
CA LEU A 36 -15.08 1.15 -6.49
C LEU A 36 -16.52 1.66 -6.62
N GLU A 37 -17.16 1.47 -7.78
CA GLU A 37 -18.54 1.87 -7.98
C GLU A 37 -19.52 1.05 -7.13
N SER A 38 -19.33 -0.27 -7.07
CA SER A 38 -20.11 -1.16 -6.21
C SER A 38 -19.81 -0.95 -4.73
N LEU A 39 -18.55 -0.72 -4.34
CA LEU A 39 -18.22 -0.32 -2.96
C LEU A 39 -19.02 0.94 -2.55
N TYR A 40 -19.12 1.90 -3.47
CA TYR A 40 -19.87 3.13 -3.27
C TYR A 40 -21.40 2.93 -3.27
N ASN A 41 -21.93 2.13 -4.18
CA ASN A 41 -23.38 1.97 -4.34
C ASN A 41 -23.96 0.98 -3.32
N ASP A 42 -23.24 -0.11 -3.04
CA ASP A 42 -23.77 -1.27 -2.32
C ASP A 42 -23.38 -1.29 -0.83
N VAL A 43 -22.21 -0.73 -0.48
CA VAL A 43 -21.64 -0.81 0.88
C VAL A 43 -21.67 0.54 1.59
N TYR A 44 -21.29 1.64 0.90
CA TYR A 44 -21.22 2.96 1.53
C TYR A 44 -22.53 3.49 2.14
N PRO A 45 -23.74 3.25 1.58
CA PRO A 45 -24.97 3.68 2.24
C PRO A 45 -25.15 3.07 3.63
N GLU A 46 -24.80 1.78 3.77
CA GLU A 46 -24.86 1.06 5.04
C GLU A 46 -23.81 1.57 6.02
N TYR A 47 -22.57 1.75 5.54
CA TYR A 47 -21.50 2.39 6.33
C TYR A 47 -21.93 3.77 6.86
N LYS A 48 -22.48 4.62 5.99
CA LYS A 48 -22.94 5.97 6.35
C LYS A 48 -24.07 5.93 7.37
N ARG A 49 -25.04 5.02 7.21
CA ARG A 49 -26.13 4.82 8.18
C ARG A 49 -25.57 4.48 9.56
N LEU A 50 -24.69 3.48 9.63
CA LEU A 50 -24.05 3.06 10.88
C LEU A 50 -23.22 4.20 11.50
N ARG A 51 -22.47 4.96 10.69
CA ARG A 51 -21.68 6.09 11.18
C ARG A 51 -22.54 7.19 11.77
N ASN A 52 -23.65 7.54 11.12
CA ASN A 52 -24.61 8.52 11.65
C ASN A 52 -25.21 8.05 12.99
N GLU A 53 -25.62 6.78 13.09
CA GLU A 53 -26.17 6.23 14.34
C GLU A 53 -25.16 6.29 15.49
N ILE A 54 -23.87 6.06 15.22
CA ILE A 54 -22.80 6.22 16.21
C ILE A 54 -22.71 7.68 16.66
N GLU A 55 -22.63 8.61 15.72
CA GLU A 55 -22.50 10.04 16.05
C GLU A 55 -23.71 10.53 16.84
N GLU A 56 -24.93 10.08 16.50
CA GLU A 56 -26.11 10.38 17.30
C GLU A 56 -26.06 9.76 18.70
N ALA A 57 -25.65 8.50 18.83
CA ALA A 57 -25.58 7.83 20.12
C ALA A 57 -24.53 8.46 21.05
N LYS A 58 -23.45 9.04 20.51
CA LYS A 58 -22.46 9.80 21.30
C LYS A 58 -23.05 11.05 21.96
N THR A 59 -24.13 11.61 21.41
CA THR A 59 -24.75 12.84 21.94
C THR A 59 -25.72 12.60 23.10
N SER A 60 -26.09 11.34 23.41
CA SER A 60 -27.06 11.03 24.47
C SER A 60 -26.84 9.65 25.13
N SER A 61 -26.76 9.64 26.47
CA SER A 61 -26.61 8.42 27.28
C SER A 61 -27.75 7.41 27.11
N ASP A 62 -28.96 7.87 26.79
CA ASP A 62 -30.13 7.00 26.65
C ASP A 62 -30.17 6.32 25.27
N LYS A 63 -29.83 7.06 24.21
CA LYS A 63 -29.64 6.49 22.86
C LYS A 63 -28.55 5.41 22.87
N TRP A 64 -27.49 5.63 23.63
CA TRP A 64 -26.43 4.67 23.84
C TRP A 64 -26.93 3.37 24.49
N ARG A 65 -27.74 3.48 25.55
CA ARG A 65 -28.33 2.32 26.26
C ARG A 65 -29.33 1.54 25.41
N GLU A 66 -30.16 2.21 24.61
CA GLU A 66 -31.10 1.54 23.69
C GLU A 66 -30.39 0.73 22.61
N ARG A 67 -29.28 1.25 22.10
CA ARG A 67 -28.44 0.53 21.14
C ARG A 67 -27.84 -0.73 21.75
N TYR A 68 -27.30 -0.63 22.96
CA TYR A 68 -26.74 -1.78 23.69
C TYR A 68 -27.79 -2.88 23.92
N LYS A 69 -29.02 -2.52 24.29
CA LYS A 69 -30.14 -3.47 24.43
C LYS A 69 -30.50 -4.21 23.14
N ARG A 70 -30.32 -3.57 21.98
CA ARG A 70 -30.69 -4.13 20.68
C ARG A 70 -29.70 -5.18 20.18
N TYR A 71 -28.40 -4.99 20.43
CA TYR A 71 -27.34 -5.78 19.80
C TYR A 71 -26.51 -6.64 20.78
N GLY A 72 -26.68 -6.47 22.10
CA GLY A 72 -25.97 -7.24 23.12
C GLY A 72 -24.44 -7.07 23.07
N ASP A 73 -23.69 -8.09 23.49
CA ASP A 73 -22.22 -8.06 23.58
C ASP A 73 -21.50 -8.34 22.25
N ARG A 74 -22.23 -8.56 21.15
CA ARG A 74 -21.66 -8.97 19.85
C ARG A 74 -21.26 -7.77 19.01
N VAL A 75 -20.39 -6.91 19.53
CA VAL A 75 -20.09 -5.66 18.85
C VAL A 75 -18.61 -5.35 18.72
N ILE A 76 -18.09 -5.51 17.51
CA ILE A 76 -16.72 -5.19 17.13
C ILE A 76 -16.78 -3.91 16.30
N ILE A 77 -16.20 -2.78 16.74
CA ILE A 77 -15.68 -1.75 15.82
C ILE A 77 -14.33 -1.27 16.29
N ALA A 78 -13.46 -1.24 15.32
CA ALA A 78 -12.20 -0.55 15.32
C ALA A 78 -12.30 0.90 14.84
N TRP A 79 -11.72 1.82 15.59
CA TRP A 79 -11.81 3.28 15.39
C TRP A 79 -10.57 3.86 14.72
N ASN A 80 -9.61 3.01 14.39
CA ASN A 80 -8.41 3.33 13.62
C ASN A 80 -7.83 2.03 13.05
N GLU A 81 -6.91 2.14 12.09
CA GLU A 81 -6.25 0.99 11.46
C GLU A 81 -5.64 0.00 12.48
N LYS A 82 -5.19 0.48 13.65
CA LYS A 82 -4.64 -0.39 14.70
C LYS A 82 -5.74 -1.29 15.27
N GLN A 83 -6.89 -0.72 15.60
CA GLN A 83 -8.00 -1.52 16.11
C GLN A 83 -8.62 -2.43 15.05
N ILE A 84 -8.52 -2.09 13.74
CA ILE A 84 -9.03 -2.94 12.66
C ILE A 84 -8.14 -4.19 12.61
N ARG A 85 -6.82 -3.99 12.60
CA ARG A 85 -5.82 -5.06 12.68
C ARG A 85 -5.93 -5.89 13.97
N ASP A 86 -6.16 -5.25 15.11
CA ASP A 86 -6.30 -5.91 16.41
C ASP A 86 -7.60 -6.71 16.52
N SER A 87 -8.71 -6.21 15.93
CA SER A 87 -10.00 -6.92 15.87
C SER A 87 -9.94 -8.15 14.94
N VAL A 88 -9.19 -8.06 13.84
CA VAL A 88 -8.98 -9.17 12.91
C VAL A 88 -8.09 -10.26 13.53
N LYS A 89 -7.11 -9.89 14.37
CA LYS A 89 -6.22 -10.83 15.05
C LYS A 89 -6.84 -11.57 16.25
N ASN A 90 -7.76 -10.93 16.98
CA ASN A 90 -8.31 -11.44 18.24
C ASN A 90 -9.77 -11.89 18.11
N TRP A 91 -10.17 -12.31 16.91
CA TRP A 91 -11.54 -12.66 16.54
C TRP A 91 -12.22 -13.68 17.50
N ASP A 92 -11.42 -14.54 18.13
CA ASP A 92 -11.91 -15.64 18.99
C ASP A 92 -11.92 -15.32 20.50
N ASP A 93 -11.39 -14.17 20.94
CA ASP A 93 -11.01 -13.96 22.36
C ASP A 93 -11.50 -12.62 22.95
N ILE A 94 -12.73 -12.20 22.62
CA ILE A 94 -13.25 -10.88 23.00
C ILE A 94 -14.13 -10.96 24.25
N GLY A 95 -13.51 -10.71 25.41
CA GLY A 95 -14.22 -10.35 26.63
C GLY A 95 -13.51 -9.20 27.33
N VAL A 96 -13.83 -7.94 27.00
CA VAL A 96 -13.78 -6.75 27.91
C VAL A 96 -14.27 -5.45 27.22
N ASP A 97 -15.32 -4.85 27.81
CA ASP A 97 -15.50 -3.42 28.15
C ASP A 97 -15.45 -2.26 27.13
N PHE A 98 -15.54 -2.45 25.81
CA PHE A 98 -15.65 -1.29 24.89
C PHE A 98 -16.89 -1.28 23.99
N PHE A 99 -17.43 -0.07 23.88
CA PHE A 99 -18.81 0.27 23.53
C PHE A 99 -18.93 0.66 22.06
N TYR A 100 -19.42 -0.24 21.19
CA TYR A 100 -19.44 -0.05 19.73
C TYR A 100 -20.78 -0.46 19.08
N PRO A 101 -21.05 -0.14 17.78
CA PRO A 101 -22.28 -0.49 17.03
C PRO A 101 -22.20 -1.79 16.19
N ASP A 102 -23.35 -2.45 15.95
CA ASP A 102 -23.45 -3.67 15.14
C ASP A 102 -22.84 -3.54 13.72
N LEU A 103 -21.74 -4.24 13.49
CA LEU A 103 -21.07 -4.33 12.18
C LEU A 103 -21.54 -5.48 11.31
N VAL A 104 -22.35 -6.39 11.83
CA VAL A 104 -22.75 -7.58 11.08
C VAL A 104 -23.36 -7.20 9.72
N PRO A 105 -24.28 -6.21 9.63
CA PRO A 105 -24.81 -5.79 8.32
C PRO A 105 -23.75 -5.23 7.37
N LEU A 106 -22.77 -4.45 7.88
CA LEU A 106 -21.68 -3.92 7.06
C LEU A 106 -20.76 -5.04 6.59
N LYS A 107 -20.44 -5.98 7.48
CA LYS A 107 -19.61 -7.14 7.19
C LYS A 107 -20.23 -7.97 6.06
N GLU A 108 -21.51 -8.33 6.17
CA GLU A 108 -22.22 -9.09 5.14
C GLU A 108 -22.22 -8.37 3.78
N LYS A 109 -22.42 -7.04 3.79
CA LYS A 109 -22.34 -6.22 2.58
C LYS A 109 -20.94 -6.21 1.98
N LEU A 110 -19.91 -6.09 2.81
CA LEU A 110 -18.52 -6.04 2.37
C LEU A 110 -18.04 -7.41 1.86
N GLU A 111 -18.42 -8.51 2.51
CA GLU A 111 -18.14 -9.87 2.05
C GLU A 111 -18.84 -10.16 0.72
N LYS A 112 -20.11 -9.76 0.59
CA LYS A 112 -20.85 -9.89 -0.68
C LYS A 112 -20.20 -9.08 -1.80
N TRP A 113 -19.79 -7.84 -1.53
CA TRP A 113 -19.04 -7.00 -2.47
C TRP A 113 -17.73 -7.67 -2.87
N ALA A 114 -16.93 -8.12 -1.92
CA ALA A 114 -15.65 -8.76 -2.19
C ALA A 114 -15.80 -10.03 -3.03
N MET A 115 -16.83 -10.84 -2.75
CA MET A 115 -17.13 -12.06 -3.48
C MET A 115 -17.45 -11.82 -4.97
N GLN A 116 -18.11 -10.70 -5.31
CA GLN A 116 -18.40 -10.35 -6.71
C GLN A 116 -17.13 -10.18 -7.56
N TYR A 117 -16.02 -9.78 -6.94
CA TYR A 117 -14.74 -9.51 -7.61
C TYR A 117 -13.63 -10.44 -7.14
N ASN A 118 -13.97 -11.61 -6.59
CA ASN A 118 -13.01 -12.59 -6.09
C ASN A 118 -11.95 -12.03 -5.11
N ILE A 119 -12.25 -10.93 -4.42
CA ILE A 119 -11.36 -10.29 -3.46
C ILE A 119 -11.29 -11.16 -2.19
N ARG A 120 -10.09 -11.64 -1.87
CA ARG A 120 -9.84 -12.52 -0.70
C ARG A 120 -8.78 -11.99 0.26
N TYR A 121 -8.18 -10.85 -0.04
CA TYR A 121 -7.05 -10.31 0.71
C TYR A 121 -7.53 -9.39 1.83
N ASN A 122 -7.20 -9.70 3.08
CA ASN A 122 -7.63 -8.95 4.27
C ASN A 122 -7.28 -7.47 4.17
N TRP A 123 -6.08 -7.13 3.70
CA TRP A 123 -5.67 -5.73 3.54
C TRP A 123 -6.55 -4.94 2.55
N ILE A 124 -7.23 -5.59 1.59
CA ILE A 124 -8.19 -4.93 0.70
C ILE A 124 -9.48 -4.60 1.47
N PHE A 125 -9.92 -5.45 2.39
CA PHE A 125 -11.04 -5.13 3.29
C PHE A 125 -10.71 -3.95 4.20
N GLU A 126 -9.51 -3.96 4.80
CA GLU A 126 -9.01 -2.83 5.59
C GLU A 126 -9.05 -1.53 4.76
N LYS A 127 -8.53 -1.60 3.52
CA LYS A 127 -8.51 -0.46 2.61
C LYS A 127 -9.89 0.00 2.17
N ALA A 128 -10.82 -0.92 1.97
CA ALA A 128 -12.20 -0.58 1.66
C ALA A 128 -12.84 0.18 2.82
N LEU A 129 -12.65 -0.27 4.06
CA LEU A 129 -13.14 0.42 5.26
C LEU A 129 -12.53 1.83 5.40
N ASP A 130 -11.22 1.97 5.22
CA ASP A 130 -10.54 3.28 5.23
C ASP A 130 -11.12 4.21 4.15
N THR A 131 -11.39 3.66 2.97
CA THR A 131 -11.97 4.39 1.84
C THR A 131 -13.39 4.87 2.14
N LEU A 132 -14.21 4.02 2.75
CA LEU A 132 -15.57 4.38 3.18
C LEU A 132 -15.55 5.50 4.24
N ASP A 133 -14.63 5.42 5.21
CA ASP A 133 -14.42 6.47 6.21
C ASP A 133 -13.98 7.80 5.57
N LYS A 134 -13.00 7.77 4.65
CA LYS A 134 -12.57 8.97 3.93
C LYS A 134 -13.67 9.55 3.05
N TRP A 135 -14.49 8.75 2.39
CA TRP A 135 -15.64 9.24 1.64
C TRP A 135 -16.70 9.88 2.53
N TYR A 136 -16.85 9.40 3.77
CA TYR A 136 -17.72 10.02 4.75
C TYR A 136 -17.19 11.40 5.20
N GLN A 137 -15.89 11.48 5.51
CA GLN A 137 -15.26 12.70 6.01
C GLN A 137 -15.01 13.75 4.92
N PHE A 138 -14.69 13.33 3.70
CA PHE A 138 -14.24 14.20 2.60
C PHE A 138 -15.11 14.01 1.34
N PRO A 139 -16.14 14.85 1.15
CA PRO A 139 -17.03 14.76 -0.02
C PRO A 139 -16.33 14.89 -1.37
N THR A 140 -15.15 15.50 -1.43
CA THR A 140 -14.35 15.62 -2.67
C THR A 140 -13.80 14.27 -3.13
N LEU A 141 -13.22 13.47 -2.22
CA LEU A 141 -12.72 12.12 -2.52
C LEU A 141 -13.87 11.20 -2.94
N LYS A 142 -15.00 11.33 -2.25
CA LYS A 142 -16.24 10.63 -2.57
C LYS A 142 -16.70 10.88 -4.01
N LYS A 143 -16.68 12.15 -4.47
CA LYS A 143 -17.08 12.51 -5.85
C LYS A 143 -16.17 11.86 -6.90
N ARG A 144 -14.89 11.65 -6.59
CA ARG A 144 -13.91 11.04 -7.50
C ARG A 144 -13.86 9.51 -7.39
N LYS A 145 -14.59 8.92 -6.44
CA LYS A 145 -14.55 7.49 -6.10
C LYS A 145 -13.11 6.98 -5.96
N GLU A 146 -12.27 7.73 -5.27
CA GLU A 146 -10.85 7.37 -5.07
C GLU A 146 -10.67 6.46 -3.86
N TRP A 147 -9.76 5.48 -3.97
CA TRP A 147 -9.25 4.76 -2.81
C TRP A 147 -8.66 5.74 -1.79
N SER A 148 -8.75 5.40 -0.51
CA SER A 148 -7.97 6.10 0.51
C SER A 148 -6.51 5.67 0.44
N TYR A 149 -5.61 6.56 0.07
CA TYR A 149 -4.17 6.34 0.24
C TYR A 149 -3.76 6.93 1.59
N GLY A 150 -3.61 6.05 2.59
CA GLY A 150 -2.91 6.42 3.82
C GLY A 150 -1.45 6.71 3.49
N GLY A 151 -0.88 7.80 4.00
CA GLY A 151 0.57 7.99 3.89
C GLY A 151 1.28 7.00 4.80
N ILE A 152 2.45 6.48 4.38
CA ILE A 152 3.35 5.83 5.34
C ILE A 152 3.95 6.95 6.19
N ALA A 153 3.51 7.06 7.44
CA ALA A 153 4.24 7.83 8.44
C ALA A 153 5.40 6.98 8.95
N PHE A 154 6.59 7.16 8.38
CA PHE A 154 7.81 6.61 8.96
C PHE A 154 8.53 7.70 9.75
N TRP A 155 8.89 7.36 10.98
CA TRP A 155 9.91 8.11 11.70
C TRP A 155 11.21 7.92 10.92
N SER A 156 11.73 9.00 10.34
CA SER A 156 13.00 8.94 9.64
C SER A 156 14.06 8.36 10.57
N ILE A 157 14.89 7.46 10.04
CA ILE A 157 16.12 7.13 10.75
C ILE A 157 16.92 8.42 10.84
N GLN A 158 17.30 8.79 12.06
CA GLN A 158 18.23 9.88 12.27
C GLN A 158 19.58 9.46 11.68
N LEU A 159 19.83 9.91 10.46
CA LEU A 159 21.11 9.82 9.80
C LEU A 159 21.93 11.05 10.18
N PRO A 160 23.27 10.94 10.23
CA PRO A 160 24.13 12.10 10.39
C PRO A 160 23.91 13.09 9.24
N TYR A 161 24.21 14.36 9.50
CA TYR A 161 24.30 15.35 8.44
C TYR A 161 25.55 15.10 7.61
N PHE A 162 25.44 15.32 6.30
CA PHE A 162 26.63 15.39 5.46
C PHE A 162 27.33 16.72 5.72
N GLU A 163 28.55 16.66 6.26
CA GLU A 163 29.37 17.84 6.53
C GLU A 163 30.68 17.76 5.75
N PHE A 164 30.95 18.78 4.93
CA PHE A 164 32.22 18.95 4.23
C PHE A 164 33.00 20.09 4.90
N THR A 165 33.87 19.75 5.84
CA THR A 165 34.58 20.71 6.72
C THR A 165 36.00 21.04 6.25
N GLU A 166 36.45 20.39 5.19
CA GLU A 166 37.78 20.59 4.60
C GLU A 166 37.94 22.02 4.09
N LYS A 167 39.08 22.64 4.43
CA LYS A 167 39.40 24.01 4.03
C LYS A 167 40.43 23.99 2.92
N PHE A 168 40.09 24.58 1.79
CA PHE A 168 40.97 24.67 0.63
C PHE A 168 41.35 26.12 0.37
N THR A 169 42.61 26.31 0.01
CA THR A 169 43.11 27.57 -0.54
C THR A 169 43.60 27.27 -1.95
N TRP A 170 43.16 28.09 -2.91
CA TRP A 170 43.71 28.07 -4.27
C TRP A 170 44.87 29.05 -4.33
N ASP A 171 46.07 28.53 -4.63
CA ASP A 171 47.21 29.38 -4.94
C ASP A 171 47.27 29.63 -6.45
N ILE A 172 46.81 30.81 -6.86
CA ILE A 172 46.74 31.20 -8.27
C ILE A 172 48.11 31.27 -8.96
N PHE A 173 49.21 31.31 -8.20
CA PHE A 173 50.55 31.35 -8.76
C PHE A 173 51.11 29.96 -9.06
N PHE A 174 50.65 28.92 -8.36
CA PHE A 174 51.24 27.58 -8.41
C PHE A 174 50.27 26.48 -8.86
N GLU A 175 48.98 26.78 -8.99
CA GLU A 175 47.95 25.81 -9.34
C GLU A 175 46.98 26.39 -10.38
N THR A 176 46.68 25.61 -11.43
CA THR A 176 45.63 26.00 -12.38
C THR A 176 44.25 25.85 -11.74
N GLU A 177 43.26 26.58 -12.23
CA GLU A 177 41.87 26.44 -11.77
C GLU A 177 41.36 25.00 -11.91
N GLY A 178 41.75 24.32 -13.00
CA GLY A 178 41.40 22.93 -13.24
C GLY A 178 41.94 21.99 -12.16
N ASN A 179 43.23 22.11 -11.85
CA ASN A 179 43.88 21.27 -10.83
C ASN A 179 43.30 21.54 -9.43
N PHE A 180 43.03 22.79 -9.09
CA PHE A 180 42.38 23.14 -7.83
C PHE A 180 41.00 22.49 -7.71
N LYS A 181 40.17 22.62 -8.76
CA LYS A 181 38.83 22.02 -8.80
C LYS A 181 38.87 20.50 -8.71
N GLU A 182 39.81 19.87 -9.39
CA GLU A 182 40.01 18.42 -9.35
C GLU A 182 40.37 17.96 -7.93
N ARG A 183 41.37 18.57 -7.31
CA ARG A 183 41.79 18.27 -5.93
C ARG A 183 40.67 18.46 -4.90
N VAL A 184 39.87 19.52 -5.03
CA VAL A 184 38.70 19.74 -4.16
C VAL A 184 37.63 18.67 -4.39
N ARG A 185 37.37 18.32 -5.66
CA ARG A 185 36.37 17.31 -6.01
C ARG A 185 36.77 15.93 -5.49
N GLU A 186 38.02 15.52 -5.65
CA GLU A 186 38.53 14.26 -5.12
C GLU A 186 38.26 14.16 -3.61
N LYS A 187 38.58 15.22 -2.85
CA LYS A 187 38.32 15.24 -1.40
C LYS A 187 36.84 15.28 -1.04
N PHE A 188 36.02 15.96 -1.84
CA PHE A 188 34.58 15.93 -1.67
C PHE A 188 34.02 14.52 -1.89
N GLU A 189 34.46 13.82 -2.95
CA GLU A 189 34.05 12.45 -3.27
C GLU A 189 34.48 11.48 -2.15
N GLU A 190 35.70 11.58 -1.64
CA GLU A 190 36.15 10.81 -0.47
C GLU A 190 35.27 11.03 0.78
N CYS A 191 34.88 12.29 1.06
CA CYS A 191 33.98 12.61 2.17
C CYS A 191 32.57 12.06 1.93
N LEU A 192 32.06 12.16 0.71
CA LEU A 192 30.74 11.65 0.33
C LEU A 192 30.68 10.13 0.45
N GLU A 193 31.71 9.42 -0.01
CA GLU A 193 31.79 7.95 0.11
C GLU A 193 31.78 7.51 1.57
N ARG A 194 32.60 8.15 2.42
CA ARG A 194 32.62 7.86 3.86
C ARG A 194 31.25 8.08 4.51
N TYR A 195 30.60 9.20 4.18
CA TYR A 195 29.26 9.50 4.65
C TYR A 195 28.24 8.43 4.22
N VAL A 196 28.25 8.03 2.95
CA VAL A 196 27.34 7.00 2.42
C VAL A 196 27.57 5.65 3.11
N GLU A 197 28.83 5.26 3.35
CA GLU A 197 29.15 4.04 4.08
C GLU A 197 28.70 4.10 5.55
N GLU A 198 28.81 5.27 6.20
CA GLU A 198 28.26 5.47 7.55
C GLU A 198 26.73 5.34 7.56
N CYS A 199 26.03 5.96 6.62
CA CYS A 199 24.57 5.80 6.48
C CYS A 199 24.18 4.33 6.25
N LYS A 200 24.91 3.60 5.41
CA LYS A 200 24.68 2.16 5.16
C LYS A 200 24.90 1.34 6.43
N LYS A 201 25.94 1.66 7.21
CA LYS A 201 26.22 1.01 8.50
C LYS A 201 25.08 1.25 9.49
N ILE A 202 24.64 2.49 9.67
CA ILE A 202 23.51 2.84 10.55
C ILE A 202 22.24 2.12 10.09
N ALA A 203 21.94 2.13 8.79
CA ALA A 203 20.79 1.43 8.24
C ALA A 203 20.82 -0.08 8.57
N LYS A 204 21.99 -0.72 8.42
CA LYS A 204 22.19 -2.14 8.77
C LYS A 204 22.04 -2.39 10.28
N GLU A 205 22.58 -1.53 11.13
CA GLU A 205 22.44 -1.61 12.59
C GLU A 205 20.98 -1.46 13.04
N LYS A 206 20.18 -0.67 12.32
CA LYS A 206 18.73 -0.53 12.52
C LYS A 206 17.93 -1.69 11.91
N GLY A 207 18.58 -2.70 11.35
CA GLY A 207 17.91 -3.87 10.76
C GLY A 207 17.24 -3.61 9.42
N LEU A 208 17.53 -2.49 8.76
CA LEU A 208 17.05 -2.26 7.39
C LEU A 208 17.72 -3.24 6.42
N LYS A 209 16.95 -3.65 5.41
CA LYS A 209 17.38 -4.53 4.33
C LYS A 209 17.31 -3.79 3.01
N LYS A 210 18.04 -4.29 2.01
CA LYS A 210 17.91 -3.76 0.65
C LYS A 210 16.47 -3.98 0.16
N ALA A 211 15.85 -2.92 -0.37
CA ALA A 211 14.50 -2.99 -0.88
C ALA A 211 14.38 -4.04 -2.00
N LYS A 212 13.23 -4.74 -2.03
CA LYS A 212 12.97 -5.71 -3.10
C LYS A 212 12.79 -4.97 -4.43
N ILE A 213 13.70 -5.19 -5.36
CA ILE A 213 13.58 -4.65 -6.71
C ILE A 213 12.81 -5.65 -7.58
N LYS A 214 11.59 -5.28 -7.99
CA LYS A 214 10.90 -6.00 -9.06
C LYS A 214 11.57 -5.65 -10.40
N ARG A 215 12.45 -6.56 -10.83
CA ARG A 215 13.23 -6.41 -12.08
C ARG A 215 12.27 -6.41 -13.27
N ARG A 216 12.48 -5.47 -14.21
CA ARG A 216 11.83 -5.49 -15.53
C ARG A 216 12.45 -6.65 -16.31
N ARG A 217 11.94 -7.88 -16.16
CA ARG A 217 12.59 -9.07 -16.76
C ARG A 217 12.05 -9.44 -18.14
N SER A 218 10.93 -8.89 -18.60
CA SER A 218 10.34 -9.31 -19.87
C SER A 218 9.53 -8.24 -20.61
N SER A 219 9.04 -7.20 -19.94
CA SER A 219 8.28 -6.12 -20.57
C SER A 219 8.83 -4.74 -20.20
N ASN A 220 8.70 -3.79 -21.14
CA ASN A 220 8.97 -2.37 -20.87
C ASN A 220 7.98 -1.78 -19.84
N ASP A 221 6.84 -2.44 -19.61
CA ASP A 221 5.82 -2.05 -18.64
C ASP A 221 5.98 -2.81 -17.31
N PRO A 222 6.46 -2.16 -16.23
CA PRO A 222 6.60 -2.79 -14.92
C PRO A 222 5.26 -3.11 -14.22
N THR A 223 4.14 -2.57 -14.72
CA THR A 223 2.79 -2.82 -14.17
C THR A 223 2.17 -4.10 -14.71
N LEU A 224 2.74 -4.68 -15.77
CA LEU A 224 2.19 -5.83 -16.49
C LEU A 224 1.89 -7.03 -15.56
N HIS A 225 2.81 -7.37 -14.67
CA HIS A 225 2.60 -8.49 -13.75
C HIS A 225 1.44 -8.23 -12.78
N PHE A 226 1.20 -6.97 -12.40
CA PHE A 226 0.05 -6.60 -11.56
C PHE A 226 -1.26 -6.65 -12.35
N LYS A 227 -1.23 -6.30 -13.64
CA LYS A 227 -2.39 -6.47 -14.53
C LYS A 227 -2.79 -7.95 -14.65
N TRP A 228 -1.82 -8.84 -14.87
CA TRP A 228 -2.06 -10.29 -14.84
C TRP A 228 -2.60 -10.79 -13.51
N PHE A 229 -2.09 -10.24 -12.40
CA PHE A 229 -2.62 -10.55 -11.08
C PHE A 229 -4.09 -10.13 -10.94
N ILE A 230 -4.48 -8.96 -11.45
CA ILE A 230 -5.88 -8.50 -11.44
C ILE A 230 -6.75 -9.42 -12.31
N ASP A 231 -6.31 -9.71 -13.54
CA ASP A 231 -7.04 -10.63 -14.44
C ASP A 231 -7.29 -11.99 -13.78
N TYR A 232 -6.28 -12.56 -13.13
CA TYR A 232 -6.39 -13.85 -12.47
C TYR A 232 -7.17 -13.80 -11.15
N ARG A 233 -6.77 -12.94 -10.20
CA ARG A 233 -7.30 -12.94 -8.83
C ARG A 233 -8.60 -12.19 -8.68
N ILE A 234 -8.83 -11.13 -9.46
CA ILE A 234 -10.00 -10.25 -9.32
C ILE A 234 -11.05 -10.63 -10.35
N LEU A 235 -10.67 -10.72 -11.62
CA LEU A 235 -11.59 -11.05 -12.71
C LEU A 235 -11.82 -12.56 -12.86
N GLY A 236 -11.02 -13.40 -12.20
CA GLY A 236 -11.22 -14.85 -12.18
C GLY A 236 -10.85 -15.57 -13.48
N LYS A 237 -10.09 -14.92 -14.36
CA LYS A 237 -9.59 -15.53 -15.61
C LYS A 237 -8.56 -16.61 -15.30
N ASP A 238 -8.46 -17.62 -16.16
CA ASP A 238 -7.37 -18.59 -16.09
C ASP A 238 -6.09 -18.08 -16.80
N PHE A 239 -4.98 -18.81 -16.65
CA PHE A 239 -3.70 -18.39 -17.23
C PHE A 239 -3.67 -18.45 -18.76
N GLY A 240 -4.44 -19.35 -19.37
CA GLY A 240 -4.54 -19.51 -20.82
C GLY A 240 -5.30 -18.34 -21.45
N GLU A 241 -6.44 -17.96 -20.85
CA GLU A 241 -7.20 -16.76 -21.25
C GLU A 241 -6.34 -15.50 -21.20
N ILE A 242 -5.55 -15.33 -20.13
CA ILE A 242 -4.63 -14.19 -20.00
C ILE A 242 -3.54 -14.27 -21.09
N ALA A 243 -2.95 -15.44 -21.33
CA ALA A 243 -1.92 -15.59 -22.36
C ALA A 243 -2.46 -15.24 -23.76
N GLU A 244 -3.65 -15.74 -24.10
CA GLU A 244 -4.31 -15.48 -25.38
C GLU A 244 -4.64 -13.99 -25.57
N GLU A 245 -5.21 -13.34 -24.55
CA GLU A 245 -5.51 -11.90 -24.61
C GLU A 245 -4.26 -11.06 -24.88
N PHE A 246 -3.14 -11.40 -24.25
CA PHE A 246 -1.88 -10.68 -24.44
C PHE A 246 -1.23 -10.97 -25.80
N GLN A 247 -1.31 -12.19 -26.30
CA GLN A 247 -0.86 -12.53 -27.65
C GLN A 247 -1.66 -11.76 -28.71
N ASN A 248 -2.98 -11.62 -28.53
CA ASN A 248 -3.84 -10.85 -29.42
C ASN A 248 -3.53 -9.34 -29.42
N GLN A 249 -2.96 -8.82 -28.32
CA GLN A 249 -2.54 -7.41 -28.21
C GLN A 249 -1.15 -7.12 -28.82
N ASP A 250 -0.32 -8.15 -29.05
CA ASP A 250 0.94 -8.05 -29.80
C ASP A 250 0.90 -8.93 -31.08
N PRO A 251 0.10 -8.54 -32.10
CA PRO A 251 -0.04 -9.32 -33.32
C PRO A 251 1.26 -9.43 -34.15
N GLN A 252 2.32 -8.69 -33.76
CA GLN A 252 3.65 -8.80 -34.37
C GLN A 252 4.49 -9.93 -33.75
N GLY A 253 4.01 -10.58 -32.69
CA GLY A 253 4.65 -11.75 -32.07
C GLY A 253 6.03 -11.46 -31.51
N LYS A 254 6.30 -10.22 -31.08
CA LYS A 254 7.63 -9.83 -30.59
C LYS A 254 7.91 -10.38 -29.21
N VAL A 255 6.86 -10.72 -28.44
CA VAL A 255 6.99 -11.33 -27.12
C VAL A 255 6.00 -12.48 -26.98
N GLU A 256 6.51 -13.72 -27.01
CA GLU A 256 5.72 -14.89 -26.62
C GLU A 256 5.62 -14.94 -25.09
N ILE A 257 4.42 -14.70 -24.57
CA ILE A 257 4.13 -14.76 -23.13
C ILE A 257 3.47 -16.11 -22.84
N SER A 258 4.20 -16.99 -22.17
CA SER A 258 3.69 -18.31 -21.78
C SER A 258 2.85 -18.25 -20.50
N GLU A 259 1.92 -19.20 -20.35
CA GLU A 259 1.14 -19.37 -19.12
C GLU A 259 2.03 -19.52 -17.88
N ASP A 260 3.15 -20.24 -18.00
CA ASP A 260 4.11 -20.42 -16.90
C ASP A 260 4.77 -19.09 -16.48
N ALA A 261 5.04 -18.20 -17.44
CA ALA A 261 5.58 -16.87 -17.14
C ALA A 261 4.55 -16.02 -16.39
N ILE A 262 3.27 -16.10 -16.78
CA ILE A 262 2.16 -15.42 -16.11
C ILE A 262 1.99 -15.97 -14.70
N ARG A 263 1.87 -17.30 -14.55
CA ARG A 263 1.72 -17.99 -13.26
C ARG A 263 2.82 -17.61 -12.27
N LYS A 264 4.07 -17.65 -12.73
CA LYS A 264 5.23 -17.23 -11.92
C LYS A 264 5.11 -15.76 -11.50
N SER A 265 4.74 -14.88 -12.43
CA SER A 265 4.63 -13.45 -12.17
C SER A 265 3.49 -13.10 -11.21
N VAL A 266 2.36 -13.80 -11.29
CA VAL A 266 1.24 -13.68 -10.35
C VAL A 266 1.67 -14.10 -8.96
N LYS A 267 2.38 -15.24 -8.82
CA LYS A 267 2.94 -15.67 -7.53
C LYS A 267 3.92 -14.66 -6.93
N GLU A 268 4.79 -14.08 -7.75
CA GLU A 268 5.72 -13.03 -7.30
C GLU A 268 4.99 -11.75 -6.84
N VAL A 269 3.86 -11.39 -7.46
CA VAL A 269 3.00 -10.28 -6.99
C VAL A 269 2.35 -10.64 -5.65
N GLU A 270 1.82 -11.85 -5.52
CA GLU A 270 1.16 -12.31 -4.30
C GLU A 270 2.09 -12.29 -3.09
N GLU A 271 3.30 -12.85 -3.22
CA GLU A 271 4.33 -12.82 -2.19
C GLU A 271 4.77 -11.38 -1.83
N LEU A 272 4.71 -10.47 -2.80
CA LEU A 272 5.07 -9.07 -2.60
C LEU A 272 3.96 -8.29 -1.88
N LEU A 273 2.69 -8.53 -2.21
CA LEU A 273 1.56 -7.87 -1.58
C LEU A 273 1.41 -8.31 -0.12
N GLY A 274 1.63 -9.60 0.14
CA GLY A 274 1.36 -10.24 1.43
C GLY A 274 -0.13 -10.26 1.77
N ASP A 275 -0.52 -11.25 2.58
CA ASP A 275 -1.86 -11.34 3.16
C ASP A 275 -2.07 -10.34 4.29
#